data_AF-A0A381I804-F1
#
_entry.id   AF-A0A381I804-F1
#
_cell.length_a   1.000
_cell.length_b   1.000
_cell.length_c   1.000
_cell.angle_alpha   90.00
_cell.angle_beta   90.00
_cell.angle_gamma   90.00
#
_symmetry.space_group_name_H-M   'P 1'
#
loop_
_entity.id
_entity.type
_entity.pdbx_description
1 polymer ?
#
loop_
_entity_poly.entity_id
_entity_poly.type
_entity_poly.pdbx_seq_one_letter_code
_entity_poly.pdbx_strand_id
1 'polypeptide(L)'
;MINLIFKMVSNEIGIPETLRQKQGALISLSGINDEFHLRLLDKDAEKEGSESKFVTEFLNAKKIDDDKYKTKVFKNTAENWITNALSNDIKQAEDVRSILNYTLKEKHEVDINDFVDNSIKDDELKDSFKEHMEEKGLDESFSIDKKWVEKKLKKRSIKTDNGFDIKGNLTDFEDPMKYTVKQNQDGTIDIIIKNVTFYEEK
;
A
#
# COMPACT_ATOMS: atom_id res chain seq x y z
N MET A 1 30.05 -28.76 -0.95
CA MET A 1 28.92 -28.32 -1.80
C MET A 1 27.91 -29.45 -1.78
N ILE A 2 26.80 -29.29 -1.06
CA ILE A 2 25.77 -30.34 -0.94
C ILE A 2 24.74 -30.06 -2.03
N ASN A 3 24.70 -30.91 -3.06
CA ASN A 3 23.63 -30.87 -4.06
C ASN A 3 22.42 -31.61 -3.51
N LEU A 4 21.35 -30.87 -3.21
CA LEU A 4 20.05 -31.43 -2.85
C LEU A 4 19.19 -31.52 -4.12
N ILE A 5 18.81 -32.74 -4.50
CA ILE A 5 17.88 -33.00 -5.60
C ILE A 5 16.50 -33.21 -4.99
N PHE A 6 15.59 -32.24 -5.16
CA PHE A 6 14.21 -32.38 -4.72
C PHE A 6 13.42 -33.21 -5.74
N LYS A 7 12.92 -34.37 -5.32
CA LYS A 7 12.00 -35.18 -6.12
C LYS A 7 10.57 -34.89 -5.69
N MET A 8 9.85 -34.11 -6.49
CA MET A 8 8.42 -33.86 -6.30
C MET A 8 7.61 -35.09 -6.73
N VAL A 9 6.73 -35.58 -5.85
CA VAL A 9 5.84 -36.72 -6.12
C VAL A 9 4.40 -36.20 -6.17
N SER A 10 3.67 -36.51 -7.25
CA SER A 10 2.24 -36.19 -7.36
C SER A 10 1.46 -37.01 -6.34
N ASN A 11 0.56 -36.37 -5.59
CA ASN A 11 -0.30 -37.04 -4.61
C ASN A 11 -1.77 -36.67 -4.89
N GLU A 12 -2.62 -37.66 -5.15
CA GLU A 12 -4.06 -37.49 -5.44
C GLU A 12 -4.91 -37.38 -4.16
N ILE A 13 -4.45 -36.63 -3.14
CA ILE A 13 -5.29 -36.30 -1.99
C ILE A 13 -6.04 -35.02 -2.34
N GLY A 14 -7.30 -35.18 -2.76
CA GLY A 14 -8.19 -34.07 -3.11
C GLY A 14 -8.27 -33.01 -2.01
N ILE A 15 -8.25 -31.74 -2.42
CA ILE A 15 -8.49 -30.59 -1.56
C ILE A 15 -9.95 -30.70 -1.04
N PRO A 16 -10.21 -30.91 0.26
CA PRO A 16 -11.56 -31.12 0.77
C PRO A 16 -12.46 -29.89 0.52
N GLU A 17 -13.66 -30.14 -0.01
CA GLU A 17 -14.60 -29.12 -0.50
C GLU A 17 -15.13 -28.19 0.62
N THR A 18 -15.15 -28.66 1.87
CA THR A 18 -15.75 -27.96 3.02
C THR A 18 -14.72 -27.33 3.97
N LEU A 19 -13.46 -27.76 3.93
CA LEU A 19 -12.40 -27.27 4.82
C LEU A 19 -11.60 -26.18 4.11
N ARG A 20 -11.62 -24.95 4.64
CA ARG A 20 -10.77 -23.87 4.12
C ARG A 20 -9.32 -24.11 4.55
N GLN A 21 -8.45 -24.31 3.57
CA GLN A 21 -7.02 -24.48 3.75
C GLN A 21 -6.46 -23.23 4.41
N LYS A 22 -5.74 -23.43 5.51
CA LYS A 22 -5.06 -22.38 6.27
C LYS A 22 -3.62 -22.20 5.81
N GLN A 23 -2.98 -23.30 5.40
CA GLN A 23 -1.62 -23.34 4.90
C GLN A 23 -1.57 -24.02 3.53
N GLY A 24 -0.65 -23.59 2.66
CA GLY A 24 -0.45 -24.18 1.34
C GLY A 24 0.71 -23.55 0.58
N ALA A 25 1.24 -24.29 -0.38
CA ALA A 25 2.31 -23.83 -1.27
C ALA A 25 1.99 -24.21 -2.72
N LEU A 26 2.21 -23.28 -3.64
CA LEU A 26 2.11 -23.50 -5.08
C LEU A 26 3.49 -23.34 -5.69
N ILE A 27 3.96 -24.39 -6.36
CA ILE A 27 5.24 -24.40 -7.06
C ILE A 27 4.95 -24.31 -8.55
N SER A 28 5.52 -23.31 -9.20
CA SER A 28 5.41 -23.10 -10.65
C SER A 28 6.79 -22.90 -11.26
N LEU A 29 6.96 -23.26 -12.52
CA LEU A 29 8.20 -23.01 -13.26
C LEU A 29 8.41 -21.50 -13.39
N SER A 30 9.62 -21.00 -13.09
CA SER A 30 9.95 -19.57 -13.23
C SER A 30 10.06 -19.14 -14.70
N GLY A 31 10.36 -20.09 -15.59
CA GLY A 31 10.65 -19.84 -17.01
C GLY A 31 12.10 -19.42 -17.29
N ILE A 32 12.97 -19.38 -16.27
CA ILE A 32 14.39 -19.02 -16.39
C ILE A 32 15.22 -20.03 -15.57
N ASN A 33 16.18 -20.69 -16.22
CA ASN A 33 17.26 -21.49 -15.61
C ASN A 33 16.85 -22.48 -14.50
N ASP A 34 15.92 -23.40 -14.76
CA ASP A 34 15.52 -24.46 -13.80
C ASP A 34 15.08 -23.97 -12.40
N GLU A 35 14.75 -22.67 -12.26
CA GLU A 35 14.26 -22.11 -11.01
C GLU A 35 12.74 -22.30 -10.87
N PHE A 36 12.27 -22.38 -9.63
CA PHE A 36 10.85 -22.51 -9.30
C PHE A 36 10.36 -21.26 -8.56
N HIS A 37 9.20 -20.75 -8.95
CA HIS A 37 8.45 -19.78 -8.17
C HIS A 37 7.58 -20.50 -7.14
N LEU A 38 7.80 -20.16 -5.87
CA LEU A 38 7.03 -20.63 -4.72
C LEU A 38 6.06 -19.52 -4.28
N ARG A 39 4.76 -19.78 -4.33
CA ARG A 39 3.74 -18.93 -3.70
C ARG A 39 3.18 -19.61 -2.46
N LEU A 40 3.13 -18.88 -1.36
CA LEU A 40 2.74 -19.42 -0.05
C LEU A 40 1.44 -18.82 0.44
N LEU A 41 0.66 -19.66 1.11
CA LEU A 41 -0.52 -19.29 1.89
C LEU A 41 -0.26 -19.73 3.32
N ASP A 42 -0.32 -18.81 4.27
CA ASP A 42 -0.39 -19.11 5.70
C ASP A 42 -1.27 -18.06 6.40
N LYS A 43 -2.56 -18.36 6.53
CA LYS A 43 -3.57 -17.40 6.99
C LYS A 43 -3.40 -16.98 8.44
N ASP A 44 -2.90 -17.87 9.29
CA ASP A 44 -2.79 -17.60 10.72
C ASP A 44 -1.50 -16.82 10.97
N ALA A 45 -0.38 -17.23 10.35
CA ALA A 45 0.89 -16.51 10.43
C ALA A 45 0.80 -15.08 9.84
N GLU A 46 0.10 -14.91 8.71
CA GLU A 46 -0.09 -13.58 8.09
C GLU A 46 -0.93 -12.63 8.96
N LYS A 47 -1.88 -13.15 9.73
CA LYS A 47 -2.66 -12.34 10.69
C LYS A 47 -1.84 -11.94 11.91
N GLU A 48 -0.98 -12.83 12.37
CA GLU A 48 -0.12 -12.62 13.55
C GLU A 48 1.15 -11.82 13.22
N GLY A 49 1.44 -11.61 11.92
CA GLY A 49 2.69 -10.97 11.49
C GLY A 49 3.93 -11.82 11.81
N SER A 50 3.77 -13.14 11.91
CA SER A 50 4.82 -14.08 12.29
C SER A 50 5.19 -15.00 11.12
N GLU A 51 6.35 -15.63 11.21
CA GLU A 51 6.70 -16.75 10.32
C GLU A 51 6.37 -18.08 11.02
N SER A 52 5.58 -18.93 10.37
CA SER A 52 5.24 -20.24 10.93
C SER A 52 6.34 -21.27 10.66
N LYS A 53 6.35 -22.33 11.49
CA LYS A 53 7.17 -23.54 11.24
C LYS A 53 6.90 -24.18 9.89
N PHE A 54 5.71 -23.97 9.30
CA PHE A 54 5.42 -24.45 7.94
C PHE A 54 6.31 -23.75 6.90
N VAL A 55 6.53 -22.45 7.05
CA VAL A 55 7.41 -21.69 6.15
C VAL A 55 8.88 -21.93 6.46
N THR A 56 9.26 -21.85 7.75
CA THR A 56 10.68 -21.84 8.16
C THR A 56 11.29 -23.24 8.32
N GLU A 57 10.55 -24.20 8.88
CA GLU A 57 11.08 -25.55 9.14
C GLU A 57 10.70 -26.54 8.03
N PHE A 58 9.45 -26.53 7.57
CA PHE A 58 8.96 -27.50 6.58
C PHE A 58 9.37 -27.15 5.15
N LEU A 59 9.13 -25.91 4.71
CA LEU A 59 9.52 -25.45 3.38
C LEU A 59 10.95 -24.93 3.32
N ASN A 60 11.52 -24.55 4.48
CA ASN A 60 12.81 -23.87 4.59
C ASN A 60 12.91 -22.68 3.61
N ALA A 61 11.83 -21.89 3.55
CA ALA A 61 11.70 -20.74 2.67
C ALA A 61 11.87 -19.44 3.46
N LYS A 62 12.38 -18.41 2.80
CA LYS A 62 12.42 -17.05 3.32
C LYS A 62 11.37 -16.20 2.60
N LYS A 63 10.60 -15.40 3.34
CA LYS A 63 9.68 -14.43 2.75
C LYS A 63 10.48 -13.34 2.04
N ILE A 64 10.12 -13.08 0.79
CA ILE A 64 10.64 -11.95 0.01
C ILE A 64 9.44 -11.08 -0.35
N ASP A 65 9.49 -9.83 0.06
CA ASP A 65 8.45 -8.87 -0.26
C ASP A 65 8.67 -8.32 -1.66
N ASP A 66 7.68 -8.55 -2.54
CA ASP A 66 7.70 -8.05 -3.91
C ASP A 66 7.38 -6.55 -3.99
N ASP A 67 7.71 -5.93 -5.13
CA ASP A 67 7.49 -4.50 -5.38
C ASP A 67 6.03 -4.11 -5.17
N LYS A 68 5.10 -5.01 -5.51
CA LYS A 68 3.66 -4.81 -5.32
C LYS A 68 3.27 -4.71 -3.86
N TYR A 69 3.79 -5.61 -3.03
CA TYR A 69 3.58 -5.62 -1.60
C TYR A 69 4.18 -4.35 -1.00
N LYS A 70 5.46 -4.05 -1.27
CA LYS A 70 6.13 -2.84 -0.76
C LYS A 70 5.38 -1.56 -1.16
N THR A 71 4.98 -1.43 -2.42
CA THR A 71 4.17 -0.31 -2.92
C THR A 71 2.84 -0.16 -2.16
N LYS A 72 2.15 -1.29 -1.91
CA LYS A 72 0.88 -1.30 -1.17
C LYS A 72 1.08 -0.92 0.29
N VAL A 73 2.10 -1.46 0.93
CA VAL A 73 2.44 -1.18 2.33
C VAL A 73 2.79 0.30 2.46
N PHE A 74 3.71 0.81 1.66
CA PHE A 74 4.10 2.22 1.65
C PHE A 74 2.89 3.14 1.53
N LYS A 75 2.04 2.94 0.52
CA LYS A 75 0.85 3.79 0.31
C LYS A 75 -0.07 3.77 1.53
N ASN A 76 -0.37 2.60 2.07
CA ASN A 76 -1.32 2.47 3.17
C ASN A 76 -0.73 3.04 4.48
N THR A 77 0.54 2.77 4.76
CA THR A 77 1.24 3.31 5.92
C THR A 77 1.31 4.82 5.85
N ALA A 78 1.66 5.39 4.69
CA ALA A 78 1.70 6.84 4.48
C ALA A 78 0.33 7.48 4.66
N GLU A 79 -0.73 6.94 4.05
CA GLU A 79 -2.11 7.48 4.20
C GLU A 79 -2.61 7.43 5.65
N ASN A 80 -2.33 6.33 6.36
CA ASN A 80 -2.68 6.19 7.77
C ASN A 80 -1.90 7.20 8.63
N TRP A 81 -0.60 7.32 8.41
CA TRP A 81 0.24 8.29 9.12
C TRP A 81 -0.25 9.71 8.85
N ILE A 82 -0.48 10.10 7.60
CA ILE A 82 -0.99 11.45 7.24
C ILE A 82 -2.30 11.73 7.97
N THR A 83 -3.21 10.76 8.02
CA THR A 83 -4.52 10.92 8.67
C THR A 83 -4.40 11.15 10.18
N ASN A 84 -3.45 10.48 10.83
CA ASN A 84 -3.28 10.53 12.28
C ASN A 84 -2.36 11.68 12.73
N ALA A 85 -1.21 11.84 12.08
CA ALA A 85 -0.19 12.82 12.46
C ALA A 85 -0.57 14.25 12.02
N LEU A 86 -1.29 14.40 10.90
CA LEU A 86 -1.63 15.69 10.31
C LEU A 86 -3.14 16.01 10.43
N SER A 87 -3.85 15.37 11.37
CA SER A 87 -5.31 15.55 11.54
C SER A 87 -5.72 17.00 11.78
N ASN A 88 -4.83 17.79 12.38
CA ASN A 88 -5.08 19.18 12.77
C ASN A 88 -4.61 20.19 11.71
N ASP A 89 -3.85 19.77 10.69
CA ASP A 89 -3.41 20.61 9.57
C ASP A 89 -3.80 19.93 8.25
N ILE A 90 -5.03 20.19 7.83
CA ILE A 90 -5.60 19.60 6.62
C ILE A 90 -4.82 20.03 5.38
N LYS A 91 -4.29 21.25 5.37
CA LYS A 91 -3.52 21.74 4.23
C LYS A 91 -2.23 20.95 4.08
N GLN A 92 -1.47 20.80 5.17
CA GLN A 92 -0.27 19.97 5.17
C GLN A 92 -0.60 18.52 4.82
N ALA A 93 -1.70 17.97 5.34
CA ALA A 93 -2.14 16.61 5.02
C ALA A 93 -2.41 16.43 3.51
N GLU A 94 -3.10 17.39 2.87
CA GLU A 94 -3.34 17.34 1.43
C GLU A 94 -2.07 17.55 0.60
N ASP A 95 -1.16 18.44 1.03
CA ASP A 95 0.12 18.65 0.36
C ASP A 95 0.97 17.35 0.38
N VAL A 96 1.08 16.67 1.52
CA VAL A 96 1.80 15.39 1.63
C VAL A 96 1.11 14.29 0.81
N ARG A 97 -0.23 14.20 0.82
CA ARG A 97 -0.97 13.24 -0.03
C ARG A 97 -0.73 13.49 -1.52
N SER A 98 -0.65 14.74 -1.94
CA SER A 98 -0.33 15.11 -3.32
C SER A 98 1.05 14.59 -3.72
N ILE A 99 2.06 14.80 -2.86
CA ILE A 99 3.43 14.33 -3.10
C ILE A 99 3.52 12.80 -3.07
N LEU A 100 2.75 12.13 -2.20
CA LEU A 100 2.61 10.66 -2.18
C LEU A 100 2.06 10.14 -3.52
N ASN A 101 0.96 10.73 -3.99
CA ASN A 101 0.34 10.32 -5.26
C ASN A 101 1.27 10.60 -6.45
N TYR A 102 1.92 11.75 -6.47
CA TYR A 102 2.94 12.09 -7.48
C TYR A 102 4.09 11.08 -7.47
N THR A 103 4.66 10.78 -6.29
CA THR A 103 5.76 9.81 -6.14
C THR A 103 5.38 8.45 -6.71
N LEU A 104 4.20 7.94 -6.36
CA LEU A 104 3.71 6.66 -6.85
C LEU A 104 3.46 6.66 -8.37
N LYS A 105 2.91 7.75 -8.92
CA LYS A 105 2.57 7.86 -10.36
C LYS A 105 3.81 8.09 -11.23
N GLU A 106 4.71 8.96 -10.83
CA GLU A 106 5.77 9.49 -11.71
C GLU A 106 7.14 8.85 -11.45
N LYS A 107 7.51 8.52 -10.21
CA LYS A 107 8.85 7.96 -9.90
C LYS A 107 8.91 6.45 -10.12
N HIS A 108 10.06 5.89 -10.49
CA HIS A 108 10.21 4.42 -10.63
C HIS A 108 10.46 3.71 -9.30
N GLU A 109 11.06 4.42 -8.34
CA GLU A 109 11.38 3.93 -7.02
C GLU A 109 11.00 4.96 -5.96
N VAL A 110 10.85 4.49 -4.73
CA VAL A 110 10.71 5.32 -3.53
C VAL A 110 11.98 5.18 -2.73
N ASP A 111 12.59 6.31 -2.41
CA ASP A 111 13.51 6.44 -1.28
C ASP A 111 12.76 7.18 -0.16
N ILE A 112 12.76 6.61 1.05
CA ILE A 112 11.99 7.15 2.19
C ILE A 112 12.58 8.46 2.68
N ASN A 113 13.90 8.61 2.69
CA ASN A 113 14.55 9.86 3.10
C ASN A 113 14.22 10.98 2.11
N ASP A 114 14.36 10.70 0.82
CA ASP A 114 13.98 11.65 -0.23
C ASP A 114 12.49 11.99 -0.15
N PHE A 115 11.62 11.01 0.12
CA PHE A 115 10.19 11.26 0.25
C PHE A 115 9.90 12.24 1.38
N VAL A 116 10.43 12.00 2.58
CA VAL A 116 10.14 12.87 3.74
C VAL A 116 10.76 14.25 3.59
N ASP A 117 11.96 14.37 3.03
CA ASP A 117 12.61 15.67 2.84
C ASP A 117 11.89 16.54 1.80
N ASN A 118 11.24 15.92 0.83
CA ASN A 118 10.44 16.63 -0.17
C ASN A 118 9.00 16.89 0.27
N SER A 119 8.46 16.13 1.22
CA SER A 119 7.03 16.18 1.57
C SER A 119 6.72 16.77 2.94
N ILE A 120 7.61 16.63 3.92
CA ILE A 120 7.38 17.00 5.31
C ILE A 120 8.42 18.06 5.71
N LYS A 121 7.97 19.15 6.31
CA LYS A 121 8.85 20.28 6.68
C LYS A 121 9.46 20.15 8.07
N ASP A 122 8.68 19.62 9.01
CA ASP A 122 9.05 19.51 10.41
C ASP A 122 9.87 18.24 10.64
N ASP A 123 11.03 18.38 11.29
CA ASP A 123 11.97 17.27 11.43
C ASP A 123 11.44 16.17 12.39
N GLU A 124 10.67 16.52 13.43
CA GLU A 124 10.04 15.51 14.31
C GLU A 124 9.01 14.66 13.54
N LEU A 125 8.23 15.30 12.66
CA LEU A 125 7.30 14.60 11.77
C LEU A 125 8.03 13.73 10.74
N LYS A 126 9.20 14.15 10.24
CA LYS A 126 10.01 13.31 9.34
C LYS A 126 10.47 12.04 10.06
N ASP A 127 11.01 12.17 11.26
CA ASP A 127 11.50 11.04 12.04
C ASP A 127 10.35 10.09 12.40
N SER A 128 9.20 10.64 12.80
CA SER A 128 7.98 9.85 13.06
C SER A 128 7.51 9.06 11.83
N PHE A 129 7.57 9.66 10.63
CA PHE A 129 7.21 8.97 9.39
C PHE A 129 8.20 7.84 9.07
N LYS A 130 9.50 8.10 9.22
CA LYS A 130 10.55 7.10 8.99
C LYS A 130 10.38 5.89 9.92
N GLU A 131 10.14 6.11 11.20
CA GLU A 131 9.89 5.06 12.19
C GLU A 131 8.69 4.18 11.78
N HIS A 132 7.58 4.78 11.34
CA HIS A 132 6.41 4.03 10.86
C HIS A 132 6.70 3.20 9.61
N MET A 133 7.62 3.64 8.75
CA MET A 133 8.04 2.89 7.57
C MET A 133 8.97 1.74 7.94
N GLU A 134 9.93 1.98 8.84
CA GLU A 134 10.84 0.97 9.36
C GLU A 134 10.10 -0.17 10.08
N GLU A 135 9.10 0.16 10.91
CA GLU A 135 8.21 -0.83 11.55
C GLU A 135 7.47 -1.73 10.55
N LYS A 136 7.38 -1.32 9.28
CA LYS A 136 6.76 -2.07 8.18
C LYS A 136 7.78 -2.71 7.24
N GLY A 137 9.07 -2.69 7.58
CA GLY A 137 10.15 -3.23 6.77
C GLY A 137 10.43 -2.42 5.51
N LEU A 138 10.22 -1.11 5.57
CA LEU A 138 10.51 -0.14 4.50
C LEU A 138 11.57 0.86 4.96
N ASP A 139 12.75 0.34 5.30
CA ASP A 139 13.94 1.06 5.75
C ASP A 139 14.88 1.49 4.60
N GLU A 140 14.76 0.83 3.45
CA GLU A 140 15.54 1.12 2.23
C GLU A 140 14.67 1.58 1.06
N SER A 141 15.31 2.00 -0.03
CA SER A 141 14.64 2.29 -1.29
C SER A 141 14.01 1.03 -1.92
N PHE A 142 12.87 1.18 -2.60
CA PHE A 142 12.22 0.08 -3.30
C PHE A 142 11.57 0.49 -4.62
N SER A 143 11.46 -0.46 -5.55
CA SER A 143 10.82 -0.26 -6.85
C SER A 143 9.29 -0.22 -6.72
N ILE A 144 8.66 0.65 -7.51
CA ILE A 144 7.20 0.83 -7.52
C ILE A 144 6.55 -0.11 -8.54
N ASP A 145 5.54 -0.88 -8.11
CA ASP A 145 4.67 -1.63 -9.04
C ASP A 145 3.72 -0.65 -9.76
N LYS A 146 4.14 -0.22 -10.95
CA LYS A 146 3.36 0.70 -11.81
C LYS A 146 2.01 0.13 -12.25
N LYS A 147 1.92 -1.17 -12.52
CA LYS A 147 0.65 -1.81 -12.93
C LYS A 147 -0.37 -1.74 -11.80
N TRP A 148 0.09 -1.91 -10.56
CA TRP A 148 -0.75 -1.77 -9.38
C TRP A 148 -1.17 -0.32 -9.16
N VAL A 149 -0.23 0.63 -9.27
CA VAL A 149 -0.50 2.07 -9.11
C VAL A 149 -1.56 2.53 -10.12
N GLU A 150 -1.36 2.27 -11.42
CA GLU A 150 -2.30 2.63 -12.48
C GLU A 150 -3.70 2.07 -12.22
N LYS A 151 -3.80 0.86 -11.68
CA LYS A 151 -5.10 0.24 -11.36
C LYS A 151 -5.74 0.85 -10.11
N LYS A 152 -4.96 1.23 -9.10
CA LYS A 152 -5.46 1.58 -7.76
C LYS A 152 -5.57 3.07 -7.48
N LEU A 153 -4.82 3.92 -8.17
CA LEU A 153 -4.84 5.38 -7.98
C LEU A 153 -5.79 6.11 -8.96
N LYS A 154 -6.73 5.41 -9.60
CA LYS A 154 -7.69 6.05 -10.53
C LYS A 154 -8.77 6.87 -9.82
N LYS A 155 -9.17 6.46 -8.63
CA LYS A 155 -10.32 7.01 -7.90
C LYS A 155 -9.91 7.41 -6.49
N ARG A 156 -10.46 8.51 -6.01
CA ARG A 156 -10.42 8.91 -4.60
C ARG A 156 -11.84 8.84 -4.02
N SER A 157 -11.91 8.45 -2.76
CA SER A 157 -13.14 8.44 -1.97
C SER A 157 -12.89 9.23 -0.70
N ILE A 158 -13.77 10.16 -0.39
CA ILE A 158 -13.74 10.95 0.84
C ILE A 158 -15.05 10.68 1.57
N LYS A 159 -14.93 10.33 2.85
CA LYS A 159 -16.07 10.18 3.75
C LYS A 159 -15.98 11.26 4.80
N THR A 160 -17.07 11.95 5.03
CA THR A 160 -17.16 13.01 6.04
C THR A 160 -17.91 12.52 7.27
N ASP A 161 -17.68 13.17 8.40
CA ASP A 161 -18.35 12.94 9.68
C ASP A 161 -19.83 13.33 9.65
N ASN A 162 -20.18 14.33 8.84
CA ASN A 162 -21.55 14.78 8.60
C ASN A 162 -22.34 13.91 7.59
N GLY A 163 -21.78 12.77 7.16
CA GLY A 163 -22.52 11.72 6.45
C GLY A 163 -22.47 11.77 4.92
N PHE A 164 -21.63 12.62 4.31
CA PHE A 164 -21.42 12.62 2.86
C PHE A 164 -20.32 11.64 2.44
N ASP A 165 -20.53 11.00 1.29
CA ASP A 165 -19.53 10.20 0.59
C ASP A 165 -19.27 10.84 -0.79
N ILE A 166 -18.05 11.33 -1.01
CA ILE A 166 -17.62 11.97 -2.26
C ILE A 166 -16.66 11.02 -2.98
N LYS A 167 -17.00 10.64 -4.21
CA LYS A 167 -16.20 9.72 -5.04
C LYS A 167 -15.99 10.30 -6.45
N GLY A 168 -14.76 10.25 -6.95
CA GLY A 168 -14.40 10.83 -8.24
C GLY A 168 -13.05 10.33 -8.77
N ASN A 169 -12.62 10.80 -9.95
CA ASN A 169 -11.27 10.50 -10.43
C ASN A 169 -10.25 11.23 -9.56
N LEU A 170 -9.14 10.57 -9.24
CA LEU A 170 -8.09 11.19 -8.42
C LEU A 170 -7.61 12.52 -9.04
N THR A 171 -7.45 12.56 -10.37
CA THR A 171 -7.05 13.77 -11.11
C THR A 171 -8.00 14.94 -10.93
N ASP A 172 -9.30 14.70 -10.68
CA ASP A 172 -10.26 15.77 -10.43
C ASP A 172 -10.11 16.36 -9.02
N PHE A 173 -9.62 15.58 -8.05
CA PHE A 173 -9.28 16.05 -6.70
C PHE A 173 -7.91 16.74 -6.65
N GLU A 174 -7.03 16.47 -7.61
CA GLU A 174 -5.72 17.13 -7.74
C GLU A 174 -5.81 18.46 -8.51
N ASP A 175 -6.96 18.77 -9.12
CA ASP A 175 -7.19 20.00 -9.88
C ASP A 175 -7.78 21.10 -8.97
N PRO A 176 -7.01 22.16 -8.63
CA PRO A 176 -7.48 23.25 -7.76
C PRO A 176 -8.61 24.09 -8.38
N MET A 177 -8.86 23.95 -9.69
CA MET A 177 -10.01 24.56 -10.39
C MET A 177 -11.29 23.71 -10.28
N LYS A 178 -11.21 22.46 -9.81
CA LYS A 178 -12.36 21.58 -9.61
C LYS A 178 -12.64 21.31 -8.13
N TYR A 179 -11.60 21.18 -7.32
CA TYR A 179 -11.70 20.74 -5.94
C TYR A 179 -10.72 21.48 -5.04
N THR A 180 -11.19 21.92 -3.87
CA THR A 180 -10.30 22.39 -2.80
C THR A 180 -10.89 22.08 -1.42
N VAL A 181 -10.01 21.99 -0.44
CA VAL A 181 -10.35 21.87 0.98
C VAL A 181 -9.91 23.14 1.71
N LYS A 182 -10.73 23.62 2.65
CA LYS A 182 -10.43 24.78 3.48
C LYS A 182 -10.70 24.46 4.94
N GLN A 183 -9.70 24.69 5.79
CA GLN A 183 -9.87 24.60 7.24
C GLN A 183 -10.39 25.93 7.79
N ASN A 184 -11.41 25.84 8.63
CA ASN A 184 -12.05 26.98 9.29
C ASN A 184 -11.40 27.27 10.65
N GLN A 185 -11.65 28.47 11.20
CA GLN A 185 -11.07 28.90 12.48
C GLN A 185 -11.57 28.07 13.67
N ASP A 186 -12.76 27.47 13.55
CA ASP A 186 -13.36 26.59 14.55
C ASP A 186 -12.88 25.13 14.44
N GLY A 187 -11.96 24.84 13.51
CA GLY A 187 -11.44 23.50 13.26
C GLY A 187 -12.27 22.66 12.29
N THR A 188 -13.43 23.15 11.83
CA THR A 188 -14.22 22.46 10.80
C THR A 188 -13.56 22.57 9.41
N ILE A 189 -14.02 21.75 8.47
CA ILE A 189 -13.46 21.66 7.13
C ILE A 189 -14.55 21.88 6.09
N ASP A 190 -14.34 22.83 5.19
CA ASP A 190 -15.14 23.01 3.99
C ASP A 190 -14.53 22.21 2.83
N ILE A 191 -15.35 21.40 2.16
CA ILE A 191 -15.01 20.78 0.88
C ILE A 191 -15.73 21.56 -0.23
N ILE A 192 -14.98 22.12 -1.17
CA ILE A 192 -15.50 23.02 -2.20
C ILE A 192 -15.32 22.36 -3.57
N ILE A 193 -16.44 22.08 -4.24
CA ILE A 193 -16.47 21.69 -5.66
C ILE A 193 -16.69 22.95 -6.50
N LYS A 194 -15.77 23.25 -7.41
CA LYS A 194 -15.71 24.50 -8.16
C LYS A 194 -16.19 24.33 -9.61
N ASN A 195 -16.60 25.44 -10.21
CA ASN A 195 -16.91 25.54 -11.64
C ASN A 195 -17.98 24.54 -12.12
N VAL A 196 -18.96 24.23 -11.27
CA VAL A 196 -20.10 23.38 -11.63
C VAL A 196 -21.08 24.17 -12.50
N THR A 197 -21.23 23.79 -13.77
CA THR A 197 -22.15 24.45 -14.71
C THR A 197 -23.48 23.69 -14.88
N PHE A 198 -23.56 22.46 -14.39
CA PHE A 198 -24.74 21.60 -14.47
C PHE A 198 -24.86 20.74 -13.20
N TYR A 199 -26.07 20.63 -12.66
CA TYR A 199 -26.39 19.82 -11.49
C TYR A 199 -27.79 19.21 -11.67
N GLU A 200 -27.92 17.94 -11.33
CA GLU A 200 -29.17 17.17 -11.35
C GLU A 200 -29.24 16.34 -10.05
N GLU A 201 -30.38 16.41 -9.37
CA GLU A 201 -30.71 15.57 -8.21
C GLU A 201 -31.38 14.27 -8.69
N LYS A 202 -30.96 13.11 -8.17
CA LYS A 202 -31.44 11.78 -8.58
C LYS A 202 -32.02 11.00 -7.41
#